data_AF-A0A8J4LN16-F1
#
_entry.id   AF-A0A8J4LN16-F1
#
_cell.length_a   1.000
_cell.length_b   1.000
_cell.length_c   1.000
_cell.angle_alpha   90.00
_cell.angle_beta   90.00
_cell.angle_gamma   90.00
#
_symmetry.space_group_name_H-M   'P 1'
#
loop_
_entity.id
_entity.type
_entity.pdbx_description
1 polymer ?
#
loop_
_entity_poly.entity_id
_entity_poly.type
_entity_poly.pdbx_seq_one_letter_code
_entity_poly.pdbx_strand_id
1 'polypeptide(L)'
;MAGPTSSLTSQSQPMAAGGSGAGSGMAGIVAAEAVQVSPTVRLAPLSLCSSSADIVVGQKVFAIGNPFGLDHTLTVGVVSGTGREIQSISGRPIQDVIQTDAAINPGNSGGPLLDSGGCLIGINTAIYSPTGANNGVGFAIPVDIVKSSVGQIIQYGKVTRPMLGISFAPDMSSEALGIKAGILVLSAREGGPAWKAGLKGSTRDEYGRLVLGDIITAVNGVKIKSSSDLYRVLDKAQVRSEGVGGSLLKEMSNSVK
;
A
#
# COMPACT_ATOMS: atom_id res chain seq x y z
N MET A 1 -19.60 -9.34 -63.78
CA MET A 1 -19.45 -8.19 -62.86
C MET A 1 -19.21 -8.75 -61.47
N ALA A 2 -17.95 -8.76 -61.04
CA ALA A 2 -17.52 -9.16 -59.70
C ALA A 2 -16.95 -7.91 -59.02
N GLY A 3 -17.48 -7.55 -57.86
CA GLY A 3 -17.02 -6.40 -57.07
C GLY A 3 -15.78 -6.73 -56.24
N PRO A 4 -14.98 -5.74 -55.81
CA PRO A 4 -13.68 -5.97 -55.20
C PRO A 4 -13.80 -6.42 -53.74
N THR A 5 -13.06 -7.46 -53.40
CA THR A 5 -12.78 -7.90 -52.02
C THR A 5 -11.75 -6.96 -51.40
N SER A 6 -12.11 -6.28 -50.31
CA SER A 6 -11.15 -5.53 -49.48
C SER A 6 -10.69 -6.41 -48.33
N SER A 7 -9.39 -6.72 -48.31
CA SER A 7 -8.72 -7.42 -47.22
C SER A 7 -8.42 -6.44 -46.08
N LEU A 8 -9.07 -6.62 -44.94
CA LEU A 8 -8.73 -5.94 -43.69
C LEU A 8 -7.53 -6.64 -43.05
N THR A 9 -6.34 -6.08 -43.27
CA THR A 9 -5.13 -6.38 -42.49
C THR A 9 -5.26 -5.77 -41.09
N SER A 10 -5.50 -6.58 -40.07
CA SER A 10 -5.43 -6.14 -38.67
C SER A 10 -3.97 -6.06 -38.22
N GLN A 11 -3.35 -4.89 -38.35
CA GLN A 11 -2.14 -4.58 -37.60
C GLN A 11 -2.51 -4.38 -36.13
N SER A 12 -2.11 -5.33 -35.29
CA SER A 12 -2.19 -5.23 -33.84
C SER A 12 -1.08 -4.30 -33.34
N GLN A 13 -1.40 -3.01 -33.15
CA GLN A 13 -0.66 -2.16 -32.24
C GLN A 13 -1.36 -2.19 -30.88
N PRO A 14 -0.62 -2.32 -29.75
CA PRO A 14 -1.22 -2.19 -28.43
C PRO A 14 -1.68 -0.74 -28.26
N MET A 15 -2.99 -0.52 -28.21
CA MET A 15 -3.56 0.75 -27.79
C MET A 15 -3.25 0.93 -26.31
N ALA A 16 -2.28 1.81 -26.04
CA ALA A 16 -2.15 2.45 -24.74
C ALA A 16 -3.49 3.13 -24.42
N ALA A 17 -4.17 2.64 -23.38
CA ALA A 17 -5.35 3.29 -22.85
C ALA A 17 -4.93 4.63 -22.22
N GLY A 18 -4.98 5.68 -23.03
CA GLY A 18 -5.01 7.06 -22.58
C GLY A 18 -6.40 7.38 -22.04
N GLY A 19 -6.60 7.19 -20.74
CA GLY A 19 -7.74 7.66 -19.99
C GLY A 19 -7.31 8.79 -19.06
N SER A 20 -7.60 10.03 -19.44
CA SER A 20 -7.40 11.23 -18.62
C SER A 20 -8.35 11.21 -17.42
N GLY A 21 -7.81 11.17 -16.20
CA GLY A 21 -8.59 11.38 -14.98
C GLY A 21 -8.26 10.50 -13.78
N ALA A 22 -7.23 9.65 -13.84
CA ALA A 22 -6.75 8.97 -12.64
C ALA A 22 -5.87 9.92 -11.82
N GLY A 23 -6.34 10.33 -10.65
CA GLY A 23 -5.47 10.86 -9.61
C GLY A 23 -4.52 9.77 -9.11
N SER A 24 -3.51 9.41 -9.91
CA SER A 24 -2.46 8.48 -9.49
C SER A 24 -1.50 9.19 -8.55
N GLY A 25 -1.93 9.38 -7.30
CA GLY A 25 -0.97 9.60 -6.23
C GLY A 25 -0.14 8.31 -6.08
N MET A 26 1.18 8.37 -6.30
CA MET A 26 2.17 7.30 -6.09
C MET A 26 2.26 6.76 -4.63
N ALA A 27 1.22 6.93 -3.82
CA ALA A 27 1.09 6.43 -2.45
C ALA A 27 -0.05 5.40 -2.29
N GLY A 28 -0.83 5.14 -3.35
CA GLY A 28 -1.98 4.24 -3.32
C GLY A 28 -1.61 2.77 -3.48
N ILE A 29 -2.00 1.95 -2.50
CA ILE A 29 -1.92 0.48 -2.56
C ILE A 29 -3.16 -0.10 -3.27
N VAL A 30 -4.26 0.66 -3.26
CA VAL A 30 -5.55 0.33 -3.88
C VAL A 30 -5.97 1.51 -4.75
N ALA A 31 -6.43 1.23 -5.96
CA ALA A 31 -7.06 2.19 -6.85
C ALA A 31 -8.51 1.75 -7.11
N ALA A 32 -9.38 2.71 -7.41
CA ALA A 32 -10.74 2.44 -7.87
C ALA A 32 -11.02 3.31 -9.09
N GLU A 33 -11.70 2.73 -10.07
CA GLU A 33 -12.05 3.37 -11.33
C GLU A 33 -13.54 3.19 -11.60
N ALA A 34 -14.20 4.27 -11.99
CA ALA A 34 -15.59 4.23 -12.43
C ALA A 34 -15.62 3.93 -13.93
N VAL A 35 -16.25 2.83 -14.31
CA VAL A 35 -16.39 2.43 -15.72
C VAL A 35 -17.85 2.63 -16.14
N GLN A 36 -18.06 3.41 -17.21
CA GLN A 36 -19.36 3.47 -17.87
C GLN A 36 -19.57 2.20 -18.68
N VAL A 37 -20.63 1.47 -18.37
CA VAL A 37 -21.01 0.26 -19.09
C VAL A 37 -22.36 0.46 -19.78
N SER A 38 -22.52 -0.16 -20.96
CA SER A 38 -23.80 -0.20 -21.65
C SER A 38 -24.88 -0.76 -20.72
N PRO A 39 -26.14 -0.25 -20.77
CA PRO A 39 -27.25 -0.81 -19.99
C PRO A 39 -27.51 -2.30 -20.21
N THR A 40 -27.00 -2.86 -21.32
CA THR A 40 -27.11 -4.28 -21.65
C THR A 40 -26.06 -5.16 -20.97
N VAL A 41 -24.98 -4.58 -20.45
CA VAL A 41 -23.93 -5.33 -19.75
C VAL A 41 -24.36 -5.55 -18.31
N ARG A 42 -24.35 -6.81 -17.87
CA ARG A 42 -24.60 -7.16 -16.47
C ARG A 42 -23.28 -7.21 -15.71
N LEU A 43 -23.13 -6.36 -14.71
CA LEU A 43 -22.03 -6.43 -13.76
C LEU A 43 -22.37 -7.44 -12.66
N ALA A 44 -21.47 -8.37 -12.40
CA ALA A 44 -21.55 -9.31 -11.28
C ALA A 44 -20.58 -8.85 -10.18
N PRO A 45 -21.06 -8.16 -9.13
CA PRO A 45 -20.17 -7.69 -8.06
C PRO A 45 -19.60 -8.87 -7.28
N LEU A 46 -18.31 -8.79 -6.92
CA LEU A 46 -17.70 -9.76 -6.04
C LEU A 46 -18.29 -9.67 -4.63
N SER A 47 -18.55 -10.82 -4.03
CA SER A 47 -18.88 -10.89 -2.59
C SER A 47 -17.62 -10.60 -1.78
N LEU A 48 -17.71 -9.71 -0.79
CA LEU A 48 -16.59 -9.40 0.10
C LEU A 48 -16.74 -10.21 1.40
N CYS A 49 -15.69 -10.90 1.85
CA CYS A 49 -15.73 -11.54 3.16
C CYS A 49 -15.86 -10.49 4.26
N SER A 50 -16.39 -10.87 5.43
CA SER A 50 -16.69 -9.94 6.54
C SER A 50 -15.45 -9.25 7.09
N SER A 51 -14.41 -10.01 7.42
CA SER A 51 -13.13 -9.47 7.89
C SER A 51 -11.96 -10.33 7.44
N SER A 52 -10.80 -9.70 7.28
CA SER A 52 -9.52 -10.37 7.13
C SER A 52 -9.00 -10.99 8.44
N ALA A 53 -9.57 -10.63 9.59
CA ALA A 53 -9.22 -11.22 10.89
C ALA A 53 -9.65 -12.69 11.03
N ASP A 54 -10.63 -13.12 10.24
CA ASP A 54 -11.15 -14.50 10.25
C ASP A 54 -10.32 -15.46 9.38
N ILE A 55 -9.29 -14.95 8.68
CA ILE A 55 -8.45 -15.73 7.78
C ILE A 55 -7.49 -16.61 8.58
N VAL A 56 -7.51 -17.91 8.29
CA VAL A 56 -6.71 -18.92 8.99
C VAL A 56 -5.65 -19.52 8.04
N VAL A 57 -4.43 -19.67 8.54
CA VAL A 57 -3.35 -20.38 7.83
C VAL A 57 -3.79 -21.81 7.51
N GLY A 58 -3.54 -22.25 6.28
CA GLY A 58 -3.94 -23.56 5.76
C GLY A 58 -5.30 -23.57 5.05
N GLN A 59 -6.11 -22.51 5.15
CA GLN A 59 -7.36 -22.44 4.39
C GLN A 59 -7.06 -22.35 2.89
N LYS A 60 -7.87 -23.04 2.08
CA LYS A 60 -7.74 -23.02 0.62
C LYS A 60 -8.07 -21.65 0.05
N VAL A 61 -7.30 -21.21 -0.92
CA VAL A 61 -7.51 -19.95 -1.63
C VAL A 61 -7.42 -20.10 -3.13
N PHE A 62 -8.10 -19.21 -3.83
CA PHE A 62 -8.18 -19.16 -5.29
C PHE A 62 -7.77 -17.76 -5.74
N ALA A 63 -6.66 -17.66 -6.47
CA ALA A 63 -6.21 -16.42 -7.07
C ALA A 63 -6.63 -16.40 -8.55
N ILE A 64 -7.47 -15.43 -8.90
CA ILE A 64 -7.99 -15.26 -10.25
C ILE A 64 -7.34 -14.05 -10.91
N GLY A 65 -7.03 -14.16 -12.19
CA GLY A 65 -6.47 -13.09 -12.99
C GLY A 65 -7.10 -13.01 -14.37
N ASN A 66 -6.87 -11.91 -15.09
CA ASN A 66 -7.18 -11.79 -16.50
C ASN A 66 -5.99 -11.08 -17.20
N PRO A 67 -4.90 -11.81 -17.50
CA PRO A 67 -3.61 -11.21 -17.86
C PRO A 67 -3.63 -10.35 -19.13
N PHE A 68 -4.60 -10.57 -20.03
CA PHE A 68 -4.61 -9.96 -21.37
C PHE A 68 -6.00 -9.59 -21.88
N GLY A 69 -7.05 -9.68 -21.04
CA GLY A 69 -8.43 -9.47 -21.47
C GLY A 69 -9.01 -10.60 -22.34
N LEU A 70 -8.22 -11.62 -22.66
CA LEU A 70 -8.57 -12.72 -23.57
C LEU A 70 -9.10 -13.95 -22.84
N ASP A 71 -8.63 -14.22 -21.62
CA ASP A 71 -9.11 -15.33 -20.79
C ASP A 71 -8.73 -15.11 -19.31
N HIS A 72 -9.42 -15.81 -18.42
CA HIS A 72 -9.13 -15.80 -16.99
C HIS A 72 -8.09 -16.87 -16.64
N THR A 73 -7.23 -16.56 -15.69
CA THR A 73 -6.31 -17.51 -15.07
C THR A 73 -6.79 -17.85 -13.67
N LEU A 74 -6.55 -19.08 -13.25
CA LEU A 74 -6.82 -19.54 -11.90
C LEU A 74 -5.57 -20.24 -11.36
N THR A 75 -5.15 -19.83 -10.17
CA THR A 75 -4.16 -20.55 -9.37
C THR A 75 -4.77 -20.86 -8.02
N VAL A 76 -4.43 -22.03 -7.48
CA VAL A 76 -4.99 -22.52 -6.22
C VAL A 76 -3.84 -22.77 -5.27
N GLY A 77 -4.07 -22.47 -4.00
CA GLY A 77 -3.13 -22.71 -2.93
C GLY A 77 -3.83 -22.66 -1.59
N VAL A 78 -3.06 -22.32 -0.57
CA VAL A 78 -3.54 -22.06 0.78
C VAL A 78 -3.06 -20.69 1.26
N VAL A 79 -3.64 -20.23 2.36
CA VAL A 79 -3.03 -19.17 3.15
C VAL A 79 -1.79 -19.75 3.84
N SER A 80 -0.62 -19.22 3.49
CA SER A 80 0.67 -19.63 4.06
C SER A 80 1.07 -18.77 5.26
N GLY A 81 0.39 -17.64 5.47
CA GLY A 81 0.65 -16.74 6.59
C GLY A 81 -0.29 -15.52 6.60
N THR A 82 -0.47 -14.93 7.76
CA THR A 82 -1.20 -13.66 7.97
C THR A 82 -0.34 -12.72 8.82
N GLY A 83 -0.70 -11.42 8.87
CA GLY A 83 0.02 -10.46 9.70
C GLY A 83 1.44 -10.13 9.22
N ARG A 84 1.74 -10.39 7.93
CA ARG A 84 3.07 -10.12 7.36
C ARG A 84 3.18 -8.66 6.95
N GLU A 85 4.42 -8.16 6.98
CA GLU A 85 4.78 -6.86 6.43
C GLU A 85 5.54 -7.06 5.13
N ILE A 86 5.20 -6.28 4.10
CA ILE A 86 5.91 -6.27 2.82
C ILE A 86 6.27 -4.84 2.43
N GLN A 87 7.37 -4.64 1.72
CA GLN A 87 7.71 -3.32 1.21
C GLN A 87 6.90 -3.02 -0.06
N SER A 88 6.21 -1.87 -0.08
CA SER A 88 5.62 -1.33 -1.29
C SER A 88 6.70 -0.76 -2.21
N ILE A 89 6.38 -0.65 -3.50
CA ILE A 89 7.15 0.12 -4.49
C ILE A 89 7.34 1.58 -4.03
N SER A 90 6.40 2.11 -3.24
CA SER A 90 6.49 3.46 -2.64
C SER A 90 7.48 3.58 -1.47
N GLY A 91 8.14 2.49 -1.07
CA GLY A 91 9.03 2.42 0.11
C GLY A 91 8.28 2.40 1.45
N ARG A 92 6.95 2.57 1.44
CA ARG A 92 6.12 2.45 2.64
C ARG A 92 5.72 0.98 2.84
N PRO A 93 5.88 0.41 4.05
CA PRO A 93 5.45 -0.96 4.30
C PRO A 93 3.93 -1.08 4.19
N ILE A 94 3.50 -2.24 3.69
CA ILE A 94 2.11 -2.69 3.70
C ILE A 94 2.01 -3.73 4.80
N GLN A 95 1.15 -3.44 5.78
CA GLN A 95 0.95 -4.28 6.96
C GLN A 95 -0.14 -5.32 6.70
N ASP A 96 -0.14 -6.34 7.56
CA ASP A 96 -1.18 -7.35 7.68
C ASP A 96 -1.47 -8.13 6.39
N VAL A 97 -0.52 -8.21 5.46
CA VAL A 97 -0.78 -8.87 4.17
C VAL A 97 -0.97 -10.37 4.32
N ILE A 98 -1.79 -10.91 3.44
CA ILE A 98 -2.05 -12.34 3.33
C ILE A 98 -0.93 -12.94 2.50
N GLN A 99 -0.24 -13.94 3.03
CA GLN A 99 0.73 -14.73 2.29
C GLN A 99 0.05 -16.00 1.79
N THR A 100 0.34 -16.40 0.55
CA THR A 100 -0.21 -17.60 -0.09
C THR A 100 0.86 -18.34 -0.89
N ASP A 101 0.72 -19.65 -1.03
CA ASP A 101 1.51 -20.45 -1.98
C ASP A 101 0.82 -20.62 -3.34
N ALA A 102 -0.40 -20.08 -3.50
CA ALA A 102 -1.01 -19.91 -4.81
C ALA A 102 -0.07 -19.07 -5.67
N ALA A 103 0.14 -19.50 -6.92
CA ALA A 103 1.00 -18.76 -7.82
C ALA A 103 0.42 -17.35 -8.07
N ILE A 104 1.12 -16.33 -7.58
CA ILE A 104 0.89 -14.91 -7.83
C ILE A 104 1.95 -14.41 -8.82
N ASN A 105 1.48 -13.81 -9.92
CA ASN A 105 2.30 -13.40 -11.04
C ASN A 105 1.62 -12.19 -11.73
N PRO A 106 2.30 -11.49 -12.66
CA PRO A 106 1.71 -10.33 -13.33
C PRO A 106 0.31 -10.59 -13.92
N GLY A 107 0.01 -11.82 -14.33
CA GLY A 107 -1.28 -12.18 -14.90
C GLY A 107 -2.48 -12.25 -13.95
N ASN A 108 -2.26 -12.34 -12.64
CA ASN A 108 -3.33 -12.28 -11.63
C ASN A 108 -3.19 -11.16 -10.61
N SER A 109 -2.14 -10.34 -10.74
CA SER A 109 -1.95 -9.12 -9.95
C SER A 109 -3.10 -8.13 -10.20
N GLY A 110 -3.62 -7.53 -9.14
CA GLY A 110 -4.83 -6.71 -9.17
C GLY A 110 -6.15 -7.51 -9.18
N GLY A 111 -6.08 -8.82 -9.44
CA GLY A 111 -7.22 -9.73 -9.36
C GLY A 111 -7.54 -10.19 -7.93
N PRO A 112 -8.66 -10.91 -7.74
CA PRO A 112 -9.11 -11.32 -6.42
C PRO A 112 -8.36 -12.54 -5.90
N LEU A 113 -8.13 -12.55 -4.57
CA LEU A 113 -7.86 -13.74 -3.79
C LEU A 113 -9.16 -14.12 -3.06
N LEU A 114 -9.67 -15.30 -3.33
CA LEU A 114 -10.94 -15.80 -2.78
C LEU A 114 -10.70 -16.93 -1.79
N ASP A 115 -11.57 -17.06 -0.79
CA ASP A 115 -11.65 -18.25 0.06
C ASP A 115 -12.48 -19.37 -0.59
N SER A 116 -12.70 -20.47 0.15
CA SER A 116 -13.54 -21.59 -0.31
C SER A 116 -15.03 -21.28 -0.43
N GLY A 117 -15.51 -20.19 0.19
CA GLY A 117 -16.87 -19.69 0.01
C GLY A 117 -17.02 -18.80 -1.24
N GLY A 118 -15.92 -18.50 -1.93
CA GLY A 118 -15.90 -17.60 -3.08
C GLY A 118 -15.99 -16.13 -2.70
N CYS A 119 -15.80 -15.76 -1.43
CA CYS A 119 -15.76 -14.36 -1.02
C CYS A 119 -14.32 -13.82 -1.10
N LEU A 120 -14.21 -12.52 -1.40
CA LEU A 120 -12.94 -11.81 -1.50
C LEU A 120 -12.30 -11.69 -0.11
N ILE A 121 -11.13 -12.29 0.05
CA ILE A 121 -10.27 -12.13 1.24
C ILE A 121 -9.14 -11.14 1.00
N GLY A 122 -8.77 -10.88 -0.26
CA GLY A 122 -7.77 -9.87 -0.59
C GLY A 122 -7.58 -9.63 -2.09
N ILE A 123 -6.71 -8.70 -2.44
CA ILE A 123 -6.32 -8.40 -3.82
C ILE A 123 -4.88 -8.87 -4.04
N ASN A 124 -4.70 -9.74 -5.03
CA ASN A 124 -3.39 -10.28 -5.40
C ASN A 124 -2.44 -9.12 -5.71
N THR A 125 -1.30 -9.09 -5.03
CA THR A 125 -0.24 -8.14 -5.30
C THR A 125 1.02 -8.92 -5.58
N ALA A 126 1.53 -8.86 -6.81
CA ALA A 126 2.90 -9.24 -7.04
C ALA A 126 3.77 -8.37 -6.12
N ILE A 127 4.66 -9.00 -5.36
CA ILE A 127 5.74 -8.25 -4.73
C ILE A 127 7.08 -8.74 -5.21
N TYR A 128 7.98 -7.76 -5.12
CA TYR A 128 9.37 -7.77 -5.48
C TYR A 128 10.08 -9.06 -5.03
N SER A 129 10.25 -9.97 -5.98
CA SER A 129 11.25 -11.04 -5.92
C SER A 129 12.52 -10.51 -6.57
N PRO A 130 13.72 -10.65 -5.96
CA PRO A 130 14.98 -10.26 -6.59
C PRO A 130 15.19 -10.90 -7.97
N THR A 131 14.54 -12.03 -8.24
CA THR A 131 14.63 -12.78 -9.50
C THR A 131 13.44 -12.56 -10.44
N GLY A 132 12.38 -11.84 -10.01
CA GLY A 132 11.14 -11.67 -10.77
C GLY A 132 10.29 -12.93 -10.95
N ALA A 133 10.75 -14.08 -10.45
CA ALA A 133 10.03 -15.35 -10.48
C ALA A 133 9.29 -15.61 -9.16
N ASN A 134 8.15 -16.30 -9.23
CA ASN A 134 7.44 -16.79 -8.06
C ASN A 134 8.13 -18.07 -7.55
N ASN A 135 8.66 -18.02 -6.33
CA ASN A 135 9.30 -19.16 -5.67
C ASN A 135 8.37 -19.84 -4.63
N GLY A 136 7.06 -19.84 -4.88
CA GLY A 136 6.03 -20.38 -3.97
C GLY A 136 5.59 -19.42 -2.87
N VAL A 137 5.83 -18.10 -3.02
CA VAL A 137 5.44 -17.09 -2.04
C VAL A 137 4.77 -15.92 -2.76
N GLY A 138 3.45 -15.86 -2.65
CA GLY A 138 2.60 -14.79 -3.13
C GLY A 138 2.00 -13.98 -1.98
N PHE A 139 1.54 -12.77 -2.29
CA PHE A 139 0.94 -11.88 -1.31
C PHE A 139 -0.34 -11.25 -1.83
N ALA A 140 -1.26 -10.93 -0.92
CA ALA A 140 -2.48 -10.20 -1.20
C ALA A 140 -2.75 -9.13 -0.16
N ILE A 141 -3.24 -7.98 -0.61
CA ILE A 141 -3.72 -6.89 0.23
C ILE A 141 -5.06 -7.32 0.84
N PRO A 142 -5.23 -7.34 2.17
CA PRO A 142 -6.43 -7.83 2.83
C PRO A 142 -7.70 -7.06 2.48
N VAL A 143 -8.84 -7.76 2.48
CA VAL A 143 -10.16 -7.20 2.16
C VAL A 143 -10.53 -6.00 3.05
N ASP A 144 -10.07 -5.95 4.29
CA ASP A 144 -10.35 -4.81 5.18
C ASP A 144 -9.66 -3.52 4.72
N ILE A 145 -8.42 -3.63 4.21
CA ILE A 145 -7.70 -2.51 3.59
C ILE A 145 -8.41 -2.07 2.30
N VAL A 146 -8.90 -3.04 1.51
CA VAL A 146 -9.66 -2.78 0.28
C VAL A 146 -10.96 -2.03 0.59
N LYS A 147 -11.78 -2.52 1.53
CA LYS A 147 -13.04 -1.89 1.95
C LYS A 147 -12.83 -0.45 2.40
N SER A 148 -11.83 -0.23 3.27
CA SER A 148 -11.52 1.11 3.78
C SER A 148 -11.06 2.05 2.67
N SER A 149 -10.16 1.58 1.79
CA SER A 149 -9.61 2.38 0.70
C SER A 149 -10.67 2.72 -0.36
N VAL A 150 -11.42 1.72 -0.83
CA VAL A 150 -12.48 1.90 -1.82
C VAL A 150 -13.60 2.78 -1.28
N GLY A 151 -14.00 2.60 -0.01
CA GLY A 151 -14.98 3.46 0.64
C GLY A 151 -14.56 4.94 0.65
N GLN A 152 -13.30 5.23 0.99
CA GLN A 152 -12.77 6.60 0.93
C GLN A 152 -12.66 7.14 -0.48
N ILE A 153 -12.26 6.33 -1.46
CA ILE A 153 -12.15 6.78 -2.87
C ILE A 153 -13.54 7.11 -3.42
N ILE A 154 -14.55 6.27 -3.14
CA ILE A 154 -15.93 6.53 -3.55
C ILE A 154 -16.46 7.80 -2.88
N GLN A 155 -16.20 7.98 -1.59
CA GLN A 155 -16.77 9.09 -0.82
C GLN A 155 -16.06 10.43 -1.06
N TYR A 156 -14.73 10.43 -1.17
CA TYR A 156 -13.90 11.64 -1.15
C TYR A 156 -13.01 11.79 -2.39
N GLY A 157 -13.05 10.85 -3.33
CA GLY A 157 -12.19 10.82 -4.52
C GLY A 157 -10.72 10.46 -4.24
N LYS A 158 -10.35 10.19 -2.98
CA LYS A 158 -8.97 9.88 -2.58
C LYS A 158 -8.92 9.18 -1.22
N VAL A 159 -7.86 8.42 -0.98
CA VAL A 159 -7.49 7.93 0.35
C VAL A 159 -6.73 9.02 1.09
N THR A 160 -7.19 9.40 2.29
CA THR A 160 -6.49 10.38 3.14
C THR A 160 -5.69 9.65 4.20
N ARG A 161 -4.38 9.87 4.24
CA ARG A 161 -3.48 9.28 5.23
C ARG A 161 -2.95 10.34 6.20
N PRO A 162 -2.92 10.06 7.51
CA PRO A 162 -2.31 10.97 8.45
C PRO A 162 -0.79 11.05 8.21
N MET A 163 -0.24 12.25 8.36
CA MET A 163 1.20 12.49 8.26
C MET A 163 1.64 13.41 9.40
N LEU A 164 2.84 13.16 9.94
CA LEU A 164 3.48 14.05 10.92
C LEU A 164 4.05 15.31 10.24
N GLY A 165 4.33 15.23 8.93
CA GLY A 165 4.98 16.32 8.20
C GLY A 165 6.48 16.40 8.48
N ILE A 166 7.14 15.26 8.63
CA ILE A 166 8.60 15.16 8.79
C ILE A 166 9.23 14.45 7.59
N SER A 167 10.50 14.76 7.32
CA SER A 167 11.41 13.83 6.66
C SER A 167 12.34 13.21 7.71
N PHE A 168 12.74 11.98 7.49
CA PHE A 168 13.57 11.24 8.45
C PHE A 168 14.62 10.39 7.75
N ALA A 169 15.68 10.06 8.47
CA ALA A 169 16.78 9.28 7.93
C ALA A 169 16.34 7.81 7.78
N PRO A 170 16.75 7.13 6.69
CA PRO A 170 16.56 5.69 6.57
C PRO A 170 17.15 4.94 7.77
N ASP A 171 16.55 3.81 8.16
CA ASP A 171 16.96 3.07 9.36
C ASP A 171 18.45 2.67 9.30
N MET A 172 18.94 2.19 8.15
CA MET A 172 20.37 1.86 7.96
C MET A 172 21.29 3.07 8.12
N SER A 173 20.86 4.26 7.66
CA SER A 173 21.64 5.49 7.81
C SER A 173 21.67 5.95 9.27
N SER A 174 20.57 5.78 10.00
CA SER A 174 20.49 6.09 11.43
C SER A 174 21.37 5.14 12.25
N GLU A 175 21.38 3.84 11.92
CA GLU A 175 22.20 2.84 12.60
C GLU A 175 23.70 3.12 12.43
N ALA A 176 24.14 3.54 11.23
CA ALA A 176 25.51 3.97 10.97
C ALA A 176 25.95 5.18 11.83
N LEU A 177 25.00 5.97 12.32
CA LEU A 177 25.21 7.08 13.24
C LEU A 177 25.08 6.68 14.72
N GLY A 178 24.93 5.38 15.02
CA GLY A 178 24.79 4.84 16.37
C GLY A 178 23.36 4.85 16.93
N ILE A 179 22.37 5.27 16.14
CA ILE A 179 20.96 5.31 16.54
C ILE A 179 20.35 3.93 16.28
N LYS A 180 20.31 3.08 17.31
CA LYS A 180 19.81 1.70 17.23
C LYS A 180 18.29 1.58 17.33
N ALA A 181 17.60 2.63 17.76
CA ALA A 181 16.16 2.65 17.87
C ALA A 181 15.63 4.09 17.76
N GLY A 182 14.52 4.23 17.05
CA GLY A 182 13.83 5.50 16.86
C GLY A 182 14.06 6.09 15.48
N ILE A 183 13.41 7.23 15.22
CA ILE A 183 13.43 7.89 13.92
C ILE A 183 14.18 9.21 14.03
N LEU A 184 15.36 9.30 13.40
CA LEU A 184 16.10 10.55 13.30
C LEU A 184 15.38 11.52 12.37
N VAL A 185 14.93 12.64 12.91
CA VAL A 185 14.25 13.69 12.14
C VAL A 185 15.28 14.47 11.33
N LEU A 186 15.13 14.45 10.01
CA LEU A 186 15.96 15.26 9.10
C LEU A 186 15.37 16.66 8.94
N SER A 187 14.06 16.76 8.79
CA SER A 187 13.37 18.05 8.78
C SER A 187 11.92 17.92 9.23
N ALA A 188 11.37 18.99 9.81
CA ALA A 188 9.95 19.15 10.03
C ALA A 188 9.44 20.26 9.10
N ARG A 189 8.38 19.97 8.34
CA ARG A 189 7.79 20.92 7.40
C ARG A 189 7.21 22.12 8.14
N GLU A 190 7.66 23.32 7.80
CA GLU A 190 7.17 24.57 8.39
C GLU A 190 5.64 24.69 8.30
N GLY A 191 5.01 25.11 9.39
CA GLY A 191 3.55 25.17 9.54
C GLY A 191 2.84 23.80 9.63
N GLY A 192 3.57 22.70 9.44
CA GLY A 192 3.07 21.33 9.56
C GLY A 192 2.90 20.86 11.01
N PRO A 193 2.28 19.68 11.23
CA PRO A 193 2.00 19.18 12.58
C PRO A 193 3.25 19.05 13.46
N ALA A 194 4.28 18.35 13.00
CA ALA A 194 5.52 18.16 13.75
C ALA A 194 6.24 19.48 14.06
N TRP A 195 6.28 20.42 13.11
CA TRP A 195 6.86 21.74 13.32
C TRP A 195 6.09 22.53 14.39
N LYS A 196 4.76 22.52 14.34
CA LYS A 196 3.90 23.16 15.35
C LYS A 196 4.06 22.55 16.74
N ALA A 197 4.43 21.26 16.81
CA ALA A 197 4.78 20.57 18.04
C ALA A 197 6.23 20.81 18.50
N GLY A 198 7.02 21.57 17.73
CA GLY A 198 8.38 21.95 18.09
C GLY A 198 9.47 20.94 17.73
N LEU A 199 9.18 19.94 16.89
CA LEU A 199 10.19 18.97 16.44
C LEU A 199 11.28 19.66 15.63
N LYS A 200 12.53 19.36 15.99
CA LYS A 200 13.73 19.91 15.35
C LYS A 200 14.34 18.91 14.39
N GLY A 201 14.58 19.36 13.16
CA GLY A 201 15.34 18.58 12.17
C GLY A 201 16.84 18.64 12.41
N SER A 202 17.56 17.70 11.80
CA SER A 202 19.02 17.69 11.78
C SER A 202 19.57 18.83 10.93
N THR A 203 20.67 19.44 11.36
CA THR A 203 21.30 20.59 10.68
C THR A 203 22.79 20.35 10.45
N ARG A 204 23.49 21.32 9.86
CA ARG A 204 24.95 21.35 9.82
C ARG A 204 25.46 22.59 10.52
N ASP A 205 26.54 22.45 11.27
CA ASP A 205 27.23 23.58 11.88
C ASP A 205 28.08 24.34 10.84
N GLU A 206 28.73 25.42 11.28
CA GLU A 206 29.59 26.26 10.44
C GLU A 206 30.79 25.51 9.83
N TYR A 207 31.15 24.36 10.41
CA TYR A 207 32.21 23.48 9.93
C TYR A 207 31.68 22.34 9.05
N GLY A 208 30.39 22.36 8.72
CA GLY A 208 29.73 21.35 7.90
C GLY A 208 29.45 20.03 8.62
N ARG A 209 29.70 19.93 9.93
CA ARG A 209 29.45 18.72 10.72
C ARG A 209 27.95 18.56 10.96
N LEU A 210 27.46 17.32 10.88
CA LEU A 210 26.07 17.00 11.13
C LEU A 210 25.75 17.22 12.61
N VAL A 211 24.75 18.05 12.89
CA VAL A 211 24.13 18.21 14.21
C VAL A 211 22.80 17.46 14.17
N LEU A 212 22.69 16.40 14.96
CA LEU A 212 21.49 15.56 14.97
C LEU A 212 20.30 16.35 15.51
N GLY A 213 19.15 16.19 14.84
CA GLY A 213 17.87 16.70 15.30
C GLY A 213 17.24 15.78 16.34
N ASP A 214 15.94 15.93 16.52
CA ASP A 214 15.16 15.07 17.42
C ASP A 214 15.12 13.63 16.91
N ILE A 215 15.05 12.69 17.86
CA ILE A 215 14.83 11.27 17.58
C ILE A 215 13.48 10.86 18.18
N ILE A 216 12.58 10.40 17.31
CA ILE A 216 11.25 9.94 17.73
C ILE A 216 11.37 8.52 18.26
N THR A 217 11.15 8.35 19.57
CA THR A 217 11.23 7.04 20.25
C THR A 217 9.87 6.46 20.62
N ALA A 218 8.82 7.28 20.61
CA ALA A 218 7.45 6.87 20.85
C ALA A 218 6.44 7.80 20.16
N VAL A 219 5.26 7.26 19.81
CA VAL A 219 4.09 8.00 19.36
C VAL A 219 2.86 7.43 20.08
N ASN A 220 2.12 8.26 20.83
CA ASN A 220 0.97 7.84 21.66
C ASN A 220 1.28 6.65 22.59
N GLY A 221 2.43 6.70 23.28
CA GLY A 221 2.89 5.60 24.15
C GLY A 221 3.37 4.34 23.43
N VAL A 222 3.23 4.24 22.09
CA VAL A 222 3.76 3.12 21.31
C VAL A 222 5.22 3.38 21.00
N LYS A 223 6.11 2.49 21.46
CA LYS A 223 7.55 2.56 21.16
C LYS A 223 7.79 2.45 19.66
N ILE A 224 8.65 3.33 19.15
CA ILE A 224 9.09 3.37 17.75
C ILE A 224 10.57 2.98 17.72
N LYS A 225 10.88 1.87 17.06
CA LYS A 225 12.27 1.41 16.86
C LYS A 225 12.74 1.61 15.43
N SER A 226 11.84 1.52 14.46
CA SER A 226 12.14 1.58 13.03
C SER A 226 11.10 2.41 12.27
N SER A 227 11.43 2.75 11.02
CA SER A 227 10.50 3.39 10.07
C SER A 227 9.19 2.61 9.92
N SER A 228 9.24 1.27 9.93
CA SER A 228 8.05 0.41 9.91
C SER A 228 7.14 0.62 11.13
N ASP A 229 7.70 0.76 12.33
CA ASP A 229 6.92 1.05 13.52
C ASP A 229 6.20 2.40 13.40
N LEU A 230 6.89 3.42 12.89
CA LEU A 230 6.30 4.74 12.68
C LEU A 230 5.12 4.66 11.71
N TYR A 231 5.31 4.01 10.56
CA TYR A 231 4.23 3.86 9.58
C TYR A 231 3.06 3.07 10.13
N ARG A 232 3.31 1.99 10.88
CA ARG A 232 2.28 1.17 11.52
C ARG A 232 1.43 1.96 12.52
N VAL A 233 2.05 2.84 13.30
CA VAL A 233 1.31 3.72 14.23
C VAL A 233 0.50 4.76 13.47
N LEU A 234 1.06 5.34 12.41
CA LEU A 234 0.35 6.32 11.58
C LEU A 234 -0.82 5.68 10.81
N ASP A 235 -0.70 4.44 10.32
CA ASP A 235 -1.80 3.76 9.61
C ASP A 235 -3.02 3.49 10.47
N LYS A 236 -2.82 3.25 11.77
CA LYS A 236 -3.91 3.06 12.73
C LYS A 236 -4.52 4.38 13.21
N ALA A 237 -3.84 5.50 12.95
CA ALA A 237 -4.36 6.79 13.33
C ALA A 237 -5.46 7.24 12.35
N GLN A 238 -6.58 7.71 12.89
CA GLN A 238 -7.61 8.37 12.08
C GLN A 238 -7.27 9.85 11.88
N VAL A 239 -7.52 10.35 10.67
CA VAL A 239 -7.52 11.79 10.41
C VAL A 239 -8.78 12.39 11.04
N ARG A 240 -8.63 13.10 12.17
CA ARG A 240 -9.70 13.92 12.74
C ARG A 240 -9.69 15.30 12.06
N SER A 241 -10.87 15.91 11.95
CA SER A 241 -11.12 17.17 11.23
C SER A 241 -10.27 18.37 11.67
N GLU A 242 -9.63 18.31 12.84
CA GLU A 242 -8.72 19.36 13.35
C GLU A 242 -7.24 19.15 12.96
N GLY A 243 -6.99 18.25 12.02
CA GLY A 243 -5.64 17.83 11.66
C GLY A 243 -5.07 16.82 12.65
N VAL A 244 -4.05 16.11 12.20
CA VAL A 244 -3.38 15.01 12.91
C VAL A 244 -2.69 15.49 14.21
N GLY A 245 -2.68 16.79 14.52
CA GLY A 245 -1.67 17.41 15.37
C GLY A 245 -1.92 17.47 16.88
N GLY A 246 -3.16 17.40 17.37
CA GLY A 246 -3.43 17.68 18.79
C GLY A 246 -3.12 16.53 19.75
N SER A 247 -3.51 15.30 19.39
CA SER A 247 -3.37 14.13 20.27
C SER A 247 -2.18 13.24 19.92
N LEU A 248 -1.79 13.11 18.63
CA LEU A 248 -0.65 12.28 18.21
C LEU A 248 0.72 12.82 18.67
N LEU A 249 0.81 14.14 18.85
CA LEU A 249 2.07 14.83 19.12
C LEU A 249 2.25 15.18 20.60
N LYS A 250 1.23 15.02 21.43
CA LYS A 250 1.25 15.40 22.86
C LYS A 250 2.16 14.50 23.70
N GLU A 251 2.56 13.35 23.16
CA GLU A 251 3.40 12.35 23.83
C GLU A 251 4.54 11.84 22.94
N MET A 252 5.11 12.70 22.11
CA MET A 252 6.42 12.38 21.52
C MET A 252 7.49 12.61 22.58
N SER A 253 8.01 11.53 23.15
CA SER A 253 9.14 11.63 24.08
C SER A 253 10.41 11.89 23.29
N ASN A 254 10.92 13.11 23.35
CA ASN A 254 12.28 13.43 22.93
C ASN A 254 13.24 12.73 23.90
N SER A 255 14.03 11.78 23.42
CA SER A 255 15.24 11.38 24.14
C SER A 255 16.40 12.19 23.57
N VAL A 256 16.73 13.28 24.26
CA VAL A 256 18.04 13.92 24.12
C VAL A 256 19.01 13.06 24.92
N LYS A 257 19.96 12.43 24.24
CA LYS A 257 21.31 12.16 24.75
C LYS A 257 22.25 11.79 23.60
#